data_AF-A0A158GNT2-F1
#
_entry.id   AF-A0A158GNT2-F1
#
_cell.length_a   1.000
_cell.length_b   1.000
_cell.length_c   1.000
_cell.angle_alpha   90.00
_cell.angle_beta   90.00
_cell.angle_gamma   90.00
#
_symmetry.space_group_name_H-M   'P 1'
#
loop_
_entity.id
_entity.type
_entity.pdbx_description
1 polymer ?
#
loop_
_entity_poly.entity_id
_entity_poly.type
_entity_poly.pdbx_seq_one_letter_code
_entity_poly.pdbx_strand_id
1 'polypeptide(L)'
;MQPAAALTSAVFGRSVNGESAGELTRDDVLDDITLYWLTNTGISAARFYWESHFNFLAAADVSVPAAVSVFPRENYQAPRSWTERAYHNLIYYNRVDKGGHFAAWEQPQLFAEEVRAGLRPLRT
;
A
#
# COMPACT_ATOMS: atom_id res chain seq x y z
N MET A 1 -0.14 10.56 10.13
CA MET A 1 -1.11 10.03 9.15
C MET A 1 -1.44 8.62 9.58
N GLN A 2 -2.70 8.20 9.56
CA GLN A 2 -3.13 6.94 10.17
C GLN A 2 -3.63 6.02 9.05
N PRO A 3 -3.06 4.82 8.84
CA PRO A 3 -3.43 3.95 7.72
C PRO A 3 -4.93 3.64 7.68
N ALA A 4 -5.60 3.62 8.85
CA ALA A 4 -7.04 3.38 8.96
C ALA A 4 -7.93 4.57 8.51
N ALA A 5 -7.39 5.74 8.17
CA ALA A 5 -8.20 6.91 7.84
C ALA A 5 -9.04 6.71 6.55
N ALA A 6 -8.49 6.04 5.53
CA ALA A 6 -9.23 5.69 4.31
C ALA A 6 -10.41 4.73 4.62
N LEU A 7 -10.17 3.67 5.40
CA LEU A 7 -11.21 2.73 5.83
C LEU A 7 -12.29 3.41 6.68
N THR A 8 -11.87 4.24 7.63
CA THR A 8 -12.78 4.98 8.51
C THR A 8 -13.64 5.96 7.69
N SER A 9 -13.03 6.60 6.69
CA SER A 9 -13.75 7.48 5.76
C SER A 9 -14.78 6.72 4.93
N ALA A 10 -14.45 5.50 4.49
CA ALA A 10 -15.35 4.63 3.75
C ALA A 10 -16.55 4.20 4.61
N VAL A 11 -16.30 3.78 5.85
CA VAL A 11 -17.35 3.37 6.81
C VAL A 11 -18.28 4.52 7.17
N PHE A 12 -17.74 5.74 7.36
CA PHE A 12 -18.54 6.91 7.74
C PHE A 12 -19.12 7.69 6.56
N GLY A 13 -18.75 7.36 5.32
CA GLY A 13 -19.20 8.06 4.12
C GLY A 13 -18.78 9.53 4.05
N ARG A 14 -17.71 9.91 4.75
CA ARG A 14 -17.15 11.28 4.77
C ARG A 14 -15.66 11.26 5.05
N SER A 15 -14.95 12.29 4.63
CA SER A 15 -13.51 12.41 4.90
C SER A 15 -13.21 12.46 6.41
N VAL A 16 -12.20 11.71 6.83
CA VAL A 16 -11.69 11.67 8.20
C VAL A 16 -10.23 12.09 8.18
N ASN A 17 -9.84 13.03 9.05
CA ASN A 17 -8.49 13.60 9.11
C ASN A 17 -7.98 14.18 7.78
N GLY A 18 -8.91 14.68 6.93
CA GLY A 18 -8.58 15.20 5.60
C GLY A 18 -8.33 14.13 4.54
N GLU A 19 -8.49 12.85 4.88
CA GLU A 19 -8.32 11.75 3.94
C GLU A 19 -9.66 11.32 3.34
N SER A 20 -9.67 11.02 2.04
CA SER A 20 -10.82 10.42 1.35
C SER A 20 -10.67 8.90 1.35
N ALA A 21 -11.80 8.20 1.30
CA ALA A 21 -11.84 6.76 1.04
C ALA A 21 -11.29 6.40 -0.36
N GLY A 22 -11.21 7.37 -1.28
CA GLY A 22 -10.98 7.07 -2.68
C GLY A 22 -12.20 6.37 -3.25
N GLU A 23 -12.00 5.20 -3.86
CA GLU A 23 -13.07 4.37 -4.41
C GLU A 23 -13.65 3.35 -3.43
N LEU A 24 -13.10 3.26 -2.21
CA LEU A 24 -13.60 2.38 -1.14
C LEU A 24 -15.02 2.76 -0.70
N THR A 25 -15.87 1.74 -0.59
CA THR A 25 -17.20 1.85 0.01
C THR A 25 -17.24 1.27 1.42
N ARG A 26 -18.34 1.49 2.12
CA ARG A 26 -18.59 0.86 3.43
C ARG A 26 -18.66 -0.66 3.32
N ASP A 27 -19.27 -1.18 2.25
CA ASP A 27 -19.47 -2.62 2.07
C ASP A 27 -18.15 -3.31 1.77
N ASP A 28 -17.26 -2.68 1.00
CA ASP A 28 -15.87 -3.13 0.82
C ASP A 28 -15.18 -3.38 2.17
N VAL A 29 -15.26 -2.42 3.10
CA VAL A 29 -14.66 -2.57 4.44
C VAL A 29 -15.33 -3.69 5.25
N LEU A 30 -16.65 -3.84 5.11
CA LEU A 30 -17.38 -4.92 5.80
C LEU A 30 -17.04 -6.30 5.24
N ASP A 31 -16.78 -6.42 3.93
CA ASP A 31 -16.36 -7.67 3.31
C ASP A 31 -15.02 -8.15 3.87
N ASP A 32 -14.04 -7.25 3.99
CA ASP A 32 -12.74 -7.56 4.59
C ASP A 32 -12.88 -7.95 6.08
N ILE A 33 -13.62 -7.16 6.88
CA ILE A 33 -13.87 -7.52 8.28
C ILE A 33 -14.57 -8.88 8.41
N THR A 34 -15.53 -9.16 7.52
CA THR A 34 -16.28 -10.42 7.51
C THR A 34 -15.36 -11.61 7.19
N LEU A 35 -14.38 -11.44 6.29
CA LEU A 35 -13.37 -12.46 6.01
C LEU A 35 -12.61 -12.85 7.27
N TYR A 36 -12.11 -11.87 8.04
CA TYR A 36 -11.41 -12.13 9.30
C TYR A 36 -12.31 -12.79 10.35
N TRP A 37 -13.56 -12.35 10.43
CA TRP A 37 -14.54 -12.87 11.38
C TRP A 37 -14.90 -14.34 11.09
N LEU A 38 -15.35 -14.64 9.87
CA LEU A 38 -15.82 -15.97 9.50
C LEU A 38 -14.70 -17.02 9.49
N THR A 39 -13.47 -16.61 9.23
CA THR A 39 -12.31 -17.51 9.28
C THR A 39 -11.68 -17.60 10.67
N ASN A 40 -12.13 -16.80 11.64
CA ASN A 40 -11.57 -16.70 12.99
C ASN A 40 -10.05 -16.44 12.98
N THR A 41 -9.60 -15.53 12.11
CA THR A 41 -8.17 -15.31 11.83
C THR A 41 -7.60 -14.03 12.46
N GLY A 42 -8.37 -13.33 13.30
CA GLY A 42 -7.91 -12.11 13.97
C GLY A 42 -6.60 -12.33 14.78
N ILE A 43 -6.54 -13.39 15.58
CA ILE A 43 -5.34 -13.69 16.39
C ILE A 43 -4.20 -14.23 15.54
N SER A 44 -4.47 -15.11 14.57
CA SER A 44 -3.42 -15.68 13.71
C SER A 44 -2.78 -14.60 12.83
N ALA A 45 -3.55 -13.64 12.33
CA ALA A 45 -3.02 -12.49 11.62
C ALA A 45 -2.18 -11.57 12.53
N ALA A 46 -2.65 -11.30 13.76
CA ALA A 46 -1.92 -10.46 14.71
C ALA A 46 -0.56 -11.07 15.12
N ARG A 47 -0.42 -12.40 15.14
CA ARG A 47 0.86 -13.08 15.44
C ARG A 47 1.99 -12.65 14.51
N PHE A 48 1.69 -12.25 13.27
CA PHE A 48 2.71 -11.70 12.37
C PHE A 48 3.52 -10.58 13.04
N TYR A 49 2.85 -9.66 13.76
CA TYR A 49 3.52 -8.55 14.44
C TYR A 49 4.39 -8.99 15.62
N TRP A 50 4.00 -10.07 16.32
CA TRP A 50 4.77 -10.60 17.44
C TRP A 50 6.05 -11.31 16.97
N GLU A 51 5.94 -12.09 15.89
CA GLU A 51 7.07 -12.84 15.33
C GLU A 51 8.02 -11.94 14.55
N SER A 52 7.49 -10.88 13.94
CA SER A 52 8.23 -9.99 13.05
C SER A 52 9.09 -8.98 13.79
N HIS A 53 10.37 -9.28 13.93
CA HIS A 53 11.38 -8.35 14.46
C HIS A 53 12.04 -7.55 13.31
N PHE A 54 11.24 -6.96 12.42
CA PHE A 54 11.77 -6.21 11.27
C PHE A 54 12.43 -4.90 11.71
N ASN A 55 13.62 -4.66 11.18
CA ASN A 55 14.22 -3.33 11.24
C ASN A 55 13.67 -2.48 10.09
N PHE A 56 12.62 -1.71 10.36
CA PHE A 56 11.98 -0.80 9.39
C PHE A 56 12.91 0.30 8.84
N LEU A 57 14.09 0.49 9.44
CA LEU A 57 15.08 1.47 9.00
C LEU A 57 16.21 0.86 8.17
N ALA A 58 16.32 -0.47 8.12
CA ALA A 58 17.28 -1.14 7.26
C ALA A 58 16.82 -0.99 5.80
N ALA A 59 17.69 -0.46 4.94
CA ALA A 59 17.45 -0.52 3.51
C ALA A 59 17.35 -2.00 3.11
N ALA A 60 16.38 -2.33 2.27
CA ALA A 60 16.37 -3.64 1.62
C ALA A 60 17.69 -3.80 0.83
N ASP A 61 18.20 -5.01 0.66
CA ASP A 61 19.41 -5.27 -0.13
C ASP A 61 19.02 -6.21 -1.29
N VAL A 62 18.37 -5.64 -2.30
CA VAL A 62 17.67 -6.40 -3.33
C VAL A 62 18.25 -6.11 -4.72
N SER A 63 18.69 -7.17 -5.41
CA SER A 63 19.33 -7.07 -6.73
C SER A 63 18.46 -7.50 -7.91
N VAL A 64 17.27 -8.08 -7.65
CA VAL A 64 16.30 -8.38 -8.71
C VAL A 64 15.66 -7.10 -9.25
N PRO A 65 15.17 -7.07 -10.51
CA PRO A 65 14.45 -5.92 -11.04
C PRO A 65 13.28 -5.53 -10.12
N ALA A 66 13.26 -4.26 -9.71
CA ALA A 66 12.23 -3.72 -8.81
C ALA A 66 11.58 -2.47 -9.39
N ALA A 67 10.28 -2.33 -9.16
CA ALA A 67 9.49 -1.16 -9.51
C ALA A 67 8.84 -0.59 -8.26
N VAL A 68 8.87 0.73 -8.08
CA VAL A 68 8.30 1.41 -6.91
C VAL A 68 7.41 2.57 -7.31
N SER A 69 6.18 2.57 -6.80
CA SER A 69 5.22 3.66 -6.93
C SER A 69 4.93 4.23 -5.54
N VAL A 70 5.06 5.55 -5.39
CA VAL A 70 4.90 6.24 -4.12
C VAL A 70 3.58 7.00 -4.12
N PHE A 71 2.69 6.60 -3.21
CA PHE A 71 1.37 7.20 -3.02
C PHE A 71 1.42 8.31 -1.95
N PRO A 72 0.78 9.46 -2.16
CA PRO A 72 0.97 10.66 -1.34
C PRO A 72 0.38 10.58 0.06
N ARG A 73 -0.48 9.58 0.34
CA ARG A 73 -1.02 9.31 1.69
C ARG A 73 -0.54 8.00 2.30
N GLU A 74 0.53 7.41 1.78
CA GLU A 74 1.23 6.33 2.48
C GLU A 74 1.97 6.92 3.71
N ASN A 75 2.03 6.14 4.79
CA ASN A 75 2.74 6.48 6.02
C ASN A 75 4.23 6.71 5.78
N TYR A 76 4.82 5.89 4.91
CA TYR A 76 6.21 5.98 4.54
C TYR A 76 6.39 6.16 3.03
N GLN A 77 6.61 7.41 2.63
CA GLN A 77 6.85 7.77 1.24
C GLN A 77 8.33 7.71 0.91
N ALA A 78 8.80 6.54 0.49
CA ALA A 78 10.21 6.32 0.17
C ALA A 78 10.70 7.32 -0.90
N PRO A 79 11.67 8.20 -0.57
CA PRO A 79 12.30 9.05 -1.58
C PRO A 79 13.14 8.19 -2.53
N ARG A 80 13.24 8.63 -3.79
CA ARG A 80 13.95 7.88 -4.84
C ARG A 80 15.36 7.50 -4.41
N SER A 81 16.09 8.40 -3.77
CA SER A 81 17.45 8.15 -3.29
C SER A 81 17.54 7.03 -2.25
N TRP A 82 16.49 6.78 -1.48
CA TRP A 82 16.43 5.66 -0.54
C TRP A 82 16.04 4.38 -1.25
N THR A 83 15.13 4.47 -2.21
CA THR A 83 14.72 3.36 -3.07
C THR A 83 15.89 2.82 -3.91
N GLU A 84 16.69 3.70 -4.50
CA GLU A 84 17.89 3.33 -5.28
C GLU A 84 18.97 2.67 -4.42
N ARG A 85 19.08 3.03 -3.14
CA ARG A 85 19.97 2.31 -2.20
C ARG A 85 19.43 0.94 -1.82
N ALA A 86 18.12 0.78 -1.79
CA ALA A 86 17.48 -0.45 -1.36
C ALA A 86 17.35 -1.49 -2.49
N TYR A 87 17.22 -1.01 -3.73
CA TYR A 87 17.00 -1.82 -4.92
C TYR A 87 18.07 -1.48 -5.97
N HIS A 88 19.08 -2.33 -6.09
CA HIS A 88 20.23 -2.12 -6.99
C HIS A 88 19.86 -2.15 -8.47
N ASN A 89 18.69 -2.72 -8.79
CA ASN A 89 18.11 -2.76 -10.13
C ASN A 89 16.70 -2.16 -10.14
N LEU A 90 16.61 -0.85 -9.83
CA LEU A 90 15.35 -0.11 -9.85
C LEU A 90 14.95 0.25 -11.30
N ILE A 91 14.04 -0.54 -11.88
CA ILE A 91 13.60 -0.40 -13.28
C ILE A 91 12.48 0.64 -13.47
N TYR A 92 11.83 1.05 -12.39
CA TYR A 92 10.76 2.04 -12.41
C TYR A 92 10.63 2.73 -11.06
N TYR A 93 10.46 4.06 -11.10
CA TYR A 93 10.11 4.86 -9.93
C TYR A 93 9.13 5.95 -10.34
N ASN A 94 8.00 6.04 -9.64
CA ASN A 94 7.05 7.13 -9.85
C ASN A 94 6.43 7.61 -8.53
N ARG A 95 6.00 8.88 -8.53
CA ARG A 95 5.21 9.51 -7.47
C ARG A 95 3.88 9.92 -8.07
N VAL A 96 2.79 9.37 -7.57
CA VAL A 96 1.44 9.66 -8.06
C VAL A 96 0.79 10.79 -7.25
N ASP A 97 -0.31 11.33 -7.77
CA ASP A 97 -0.99 12.51 -7.24
C ASP A 97 -2.10 12.20 -6.22
N LYS A 98 -2.55 10.94 -6.15
CA LYS A 98 -3.63 10.49 -5.25
C LYS A 98 -3.45 9.05 -4.77
N GLY A 99 -4.22 8.69 -3.75
CA GLY A 99 -4.19 7.39 -3.08
C GLY A 99 -3.28 7.36 -1.86
N GLY A 100 -3.34 6.26 -1.10
CA GLY A 100 -2.67 6.13 0.19
C GLY A 100 -2.26 4.69 0.49
N HIS A 101 -2.45 4.28 1.73
CA HIS A 101 -1.97 3.01 2.26
C HIS A 101 -2.59 1.79 1.56
N PHE A 102 -3.87 1.86 1.21
CA PHE A 102 -4.56 0.80 0.49
C PHE A 102 -4.62 1.12 -1.01
N ALA A 103 -3.47 1.46 -1.60
CA ALA A 103 -3.35 1.98 -2.98
C ALA A 103 -4.22 1.25 -4.02
N ALA A 104 -4.17 -0.09 -4.03
CA ALA A 104 -4.93 -0.92 -4.96
C ALA A 104 -6.46 -0.85 -4.74
N TRP A 105 -6.90 -0.57 -3.51
CA TRP A 105 -8.31 -0.51 -3.14
C TRP A 105 -8.86 0.91 -3.24
N GLU A 106 -8.05 1.89 -2.84
CA GLU A 106 -8.38 3.32 -2.91
C GLU A 106 -8.41 3.83 -4.35
N GLN A 107 -7.50 3.35 -5.21
CA GLN A 107 -7.29 3.84 -6.60
C GLN A 107 -6.97 2.68 -7.57
N PRO A 108 -7.91 1.75 -7.82
CA PRO A 108 -7.63 0.50 -8.52
C PRO A 108 -7.08 0.67 -9.93
N GLN A 109 -7.60 1.61 -10.73
CA GLN A 109 -7.11 1.85 -12.09
C GLN A 109 -5.71 2.44 -12.08
N LEU A 110 -5.45 3.45 -11.23
CA LEU A 110 -4.13 4.06 -11.10
C LEU A 110 -3.10 3.02 -10.64
N PHE A 111 -3.43 2.20 -9.64
CA PHE A 111 -2.56 1.11 -9.19
C PHE A 111 -2.26 0.13 -10.33
N ALA A 112 -3.28 -0.29 -11.10
CA ALA A 112 -3.08 -1.20 -12.22
C ALA A 112 -2.22 -0.58 -13.34
N GLU A 113 -2.36 0.72 -13.61
CA GLU A 113 -1.52 1.46 -14.56
C GLU A 113 -0.06 1.51 -14.10
N GLU A 114 0.18 1.81 -12.83
CA GLU A 114 1.51 1.81 -12.22
C GLU A 114 2.17 0.43 -12.29
N VAL A 115 1.44 -0.65 -11.99
CA VAL A 115 1.95 -2.03 -12.14
C VAL A 115 2.32 -2.32 -13.60
N ARG A 116 1.45 -1.96 -14.55
CA ARG A 116 1.73 -2.17 -15.99
C ARG A 116 2.94 -1.36 -16.45
N ALA A 117 3.06 -0.11 -16.02
CA ALA A 117 4.18 0.76 -16.35
C ALA A 117 5.49 0.22 -15.76
N GLY A 118 5.48 -0.16 -14.48
CA GLY A 118 6.64 -0.68 -13.77
C GLY A 118 7.16 -2.01 -14.31
N LEU A 119 6.28 -2.89 -14.77
CA LEU A 119 6.66 -4.18 -15.34
C LEU A 119 6.86 -4.14 -16.86
N ARG A 120 6.56 -3.01 -17.53
CA ARG A 120 6.75 -2.87 -18.99
C ARG A 120 8.17 -3.21 -19.46
N PRO A 121 9.26 -2.79 -18.78
CA PRO A 121 10.63 -3.12 -19.20
C PRO A 121 10.95 -4.62 -19.20
N LEU A 122 10.15 -5.45 -18.51
CA LEU A 122 10.35 -6.89 -18.40
C LEU A 122 9.55 -7.70 -19.43
N ARG A 123 8.68 -7.04 -20.21
CA ARG A 123 7.87 -7.69 -21.24
C ARG A 123 8.68 -7.71 -22.54
N THR A 124 9.40 -8.80 -22.76
CA THR A 124 10.00 -9.14 -24.06
C THR A 124 8.94 -9.59 -25.05
#